data_AF-A0A956D7Q9-F1
#
_entry.id   AF-A0A956D7Q9-F1
#
_cell.length_a   1.000
_cell.length_b   1.000
_cell.length_c   1.000
_cell.angle_alpha   90.00
_cell.angle_beta   90.00
_cell.angle_gamma   90.00
#
_symmetry.space_group_name_H-M   'P 1'
#
loop_
_entity.id
_entity.type
_entity.pdbx_description
1 polymer ?
#
loop_
_entity_poly.entity_id
_entity_poly.type
_entity_poly.pdbx_seq_one_letter_code
_entity_poly.pdbx_strand_id
1 'polypeptide(L)'
;MRMRPLLALALGLLAAACGDRQPPVNRVQPNVVEKALFNDGSAWYFLQTVIDTPYSASYTFVGEQGETEKIVWEIQEDYLIARRAYQHIAGSDGAGISGANLTGAAVAMYKISSHFDIRREYNPVTGEEQNVISENSSDRPWYEREFMRVDWSENLITNNDFLVAAKLFDGIQAESVAYFIPPGTGHPHEPKFVETTEGEGVSYIDIVNKMFVRPTVAHIEGFGDIPTCYLNGSSHLDCAPGEITIRNSFLRVDPSRDYEPMEYTGDRMERFGYFISERAGYDDEYGPVESARLRFVNRHNLWQTSHRRDEAGGLIRCTEATADLICGGNGSRCDLAYGMARREQVDGQWAGACTIPYRERQVRPIAYHLSSNFPEDLLSDAQSVADDWNEVFVGAVSSMRETECRQAGGDAATCAAERSREDHQQMFVLCHNPVLDTDHAACGGAGTSAQIGDLRYSMLGWVNDPHASSPLGYGPSSADPETG
;
A
#
# COMPACT_ATOMS: atom_id res chain seq x y z
N MET A 1 -37.50 56.82 -73.25
CA MET A 1 -37.43 56.79 -71.77
C MET A 1 -36.98 55.39 -71.37
N ARG A 2 -35.71 55.02 -71.19
CA ARG A 2 -34.52 55.67 -70.60
C ARG A 2 -34.71 56.16 -69.15
N MET A 3 -33.99 55.46 -68.26
CA MET A 3 -33.19 55.96 -67.13
C MET A 3 -33.85 56.03 -65.72
N ARG A 4 -33.33 55.14 -64.82
CA ARG A 4 -32.98 55.39 -63.39
C ARG A 4 -32.18 56.74 -63.26
N PRO A 5 -31.86 57.36 -62.10
CA PRO A 5 -31.50 56.71 -60.80
C PRO A 5 -31.57 57.58 -59.49
N LEU A 6 -30.91 57.06 -58.42
CA LEU A 6 -30.30 57.72 -57.23
C LEU A 6 -31.27 58.16 -56.09
N LEU A 7 -31.02 57.99 -54.78
CA LEU A 7 -29.79 57.95 -53.97
C LEU A 7 -30.17 57.33 -52.57
N ALA A 8 -29.64 56.19 -52.14
CA ALA A 8 -28.55 55.99 -51.16
C ALA A 8 -28.61 56.78 -49.84
N LEU A 9 -28.93 56.09 -48.73
CA LEU A 9 -28.30 56.28 -47.42
C LEU A 9 -28.49 55.01 -46.56
N ALA A 10 -27.55 54.06 -46.64
CA ALA A 10 -27.44 52.96 -45.67
C ALA A 10 -26.13 53.17 -44.91
N LEU A 11 -26.27 53.79 -43.75
CA LEU A 11 -25.20 54.06 -42.78
C LEU A 11 -24.70 52.74 -42.20
N GLY A 12 -23.39 52.62 -42.08
CA GLY A 12 -22.68 51.39 -41.74
C GLY A 12 -23.05 50.78 -40.40
N LEU A 13 -23.36 49.49 -40.43
CA LEU A 13 -23.16 48.58 -39.31
C LEU A 13 -21.76 47.98 -39.46
N LEU A 14 -20.78 48.60 -38.80
CA LEU A 14 -19.55 47.93 -38.39
C LEU A 14 -19.95 46.89 -37.36
N ALA A 15 -20.32 45.69 -37.83
CA ALA A 15 -20.40 44.52 -36.97
C ALA A 15 -18.98 44.24 -36.48
N ALA A 16 -18.73 44.54 -35.21
CA ALA A 16 -17.69 43.90 -34.43
C ALA A 16 -18.01 42.39 -34.43
N ALA A 17 -17.51 41.67 -35.43
CA ALA A 17 -17.42 40.23 -35.38
C ALA A 17 -16.33 39.88 -34.37
N CYS A 18 -16.68 39.91 -33.09
CA CYS A 18 -15.98 39.12 -32.08
C CYS A 18 -16.10 37.67 -32.55
N GLY A 19 -15.06 37.16 -33.22
CA GLY A 19 -15.00 35.74 -33.55
C GLY A 19 -15.00 34.96 -32.25
N ASP A 20 -16.02 34.13 -32.04
CA ASP A 20 -16.07 33.20 -30.93
C ASP A 20 -14.81 32.33 -30.97
N ARG A 21 -13.93 32.51 -29.97
CA ARG A 21 -12.75 31.65 -29.78
C ARG A 21 -13.24 30.22 -29.71
N GLN A 22 -12.93 29.44 -30.75
CA GLN A 22 -13.25 28.02 -30.77
C GLN A 22 -12.57 27.35 -29.58
N PRO A 23 -13.21 26.37 -28.93
CA PRO A 23 -12.59 25.62 -27.86
C PRO A 23 -11.27 25.00 -28.35
N PRO A 24 -10.25 24.89 -27.48
CA PRO A 24 -8.98 24.31 -27.87
C PRO A 24 -9.13 22.85 -28.30
N VAL A 25 -8.43 22.47 -29.38
CA VAL A 25 -8.32 21.08 -29.81
C VAL A 25 -7.28 20.40 -28.91
N ASN A 26 -7.70 19.43 -28.12
CA ASN A 26 -6.80 18.66 -27.26
C ASN A 26 -6.24 17.44 -28.01
N ARG A 27 -4.92 17.35 -28.16
CA ARG A 27 -4.20 16.22 -28.78
C ARG A 27 -3.43 15.36 -27.76
N VAL A 28 -3.53 15.66 -26.47
CA VAL A 28 -2.90 14.89 -25.40
C VAL A 28 -3.43 13.45 -25.41
N GLN A 29 -2.53 12.48 -25.37
CA GLN A 29 -2.87 11.06 -25.34
C GLN A 29 -3.21 10.60 -23.90
N PRO A 30 -4.13 9.63 -23.72
CA PRO A 30 -4.56 9.13 -22.41
C PRO A 30 -3.39 8.49 -21.62
N ASN A 31 -3.54 8.24 -20.32
CA ASN A 31 -2.51 7.67 -19.41
C ASN A 31 -1.36 8.64 -19.06
N VAL A 32 -1.70 9.92 -18.90
CA VAL A 32 -0.76 10.91 -18.38
C VAL A 32 -0.75 10.83 -16.86
N VAL A 33 0.42 10.90 -16.25
CA VAL A 33 0.56 11.08 -14.80
C VAL A 33 1.37 12.35 -14.51
N GLU A 34 0.94 13.09 -13.50
CA GLU A 34 1.70 14.23 -12.97
C GLU A 34 2.90 13.71 -12.17
N LYS A 35 4.07 14.30 -12.39
CA LYS A 35 5.26 13.94 -11.62
C LYS A 35 5.15 14.32 -10.15
N ALA A 36 4.37 15.37 -9.84
CA ALA A 36 4.15 15.83 -8.48
C ALA A 36 3.63 14.70 -7.58
N LEU A 37 2.82 13.78 -8.12
CA LEU A 37 2.34 12.60 -7.40
C LEU A 37 3.46 11.73 -6.81
N PHE A 38 4.60 11.66 -7.50
CA PHE A 38 5.72 10.77 -7.15
C PHE A 38 6.90 11.52 -6.52
N ASN A 39 6.90 12.86 -6.53
CA ASN A 39 8.00 13.71 -6.06
C ASN A 39 7.61 14.68 -4.92
N ASP A 40 6.46 14.50 -4.30
CA ASP A 40 5.99 15.34 -3.18
C ASP A 40 6.62 14.98 -1.81
N GLY A 41 7.47 13.95 -1.76
CA GLY A 41 8.10 13.45 -0.54
C GLY A 41 7.25 12.46 0.25
N SER A 42 6.07 12.08 -0.25
CA SER A 42 5.20 11.08 0.39
C SER A 42 5.79 9.67 0.31
N ALA A 43 5.66 8.93 1.39
CA ALA A 43 5.90 7.49 1.40
C ALA A 43 4.63 6.71 0.99
N TRP A 44 4.82 5.49 0.50
CA TRP A 44 3.75 4.57 0.11
C TRP A 44 4.00 3.20 0.72
N TYR A 45 2.95 2.48 1.10
CA TYR A 45 3.01 1.04 1.30
C TYR A 45 2.91 0.33 -0.05
N PHE A 46 3.66 -0.74 -0.22
CA PHE A 46 3.68 -1.57 -1.41
C PHE A 46 3.49 -3.04 -1.00
N LEU A 47 2.59 -3.73 -1.69
CA LEU A 47 2.36 -5.17 -1.51
C LEU A 47 2.12 -5.82 -2.86
N GLN A 48 2.70 -7.01 -3.03
CA GLN A 48 2.41 -7.89 -4.15
C GLN A 48 1.51 -9.04 -3.70
N THR A 49 0.52 -9.38 -4.52
CA THR A 49 -0.38 -10.50 -4.24
C THR A 49 -0.68 -11.28 -5.51
N VAL A 50 -0.56 -12.60 -5.45
CA VAL A 50 -1.01 -13.50 -6.53
C VAL A 50 -2.53 -13.54 -6.54
N ILE A 51 -3.14 -13.10 -7.63
CA ILE A 51 -4.60 -13.01 -7.78
C ILE A 51 -5.19 -14.03 -8.76
N ASP A 52 -4.34 -14.66 -9.58
CA ASP A 52 -4.72 -15.73 -10.50
C ASP A 52 -3.49 -16.58 -10.84
N THR A 53 -3.68 -17.89 -10.93
CA THR A 53 -2.62 -18.87 -11.22
C THR A 53 -3.23 -20.16 -11.78
N PRO A 54 -2.58 -20.84 -12.75
CA PRO A 54 -3.06 -22.11 -13.27
C PRO A 54 -2.90 -23.23 -12.23
N TYR A 55 -3.73 -24.28 -12.35
CA TYR A 55 -3.65 -25.46 -11.48
C TYR A 55 -2.27 -26.12 -11.46
N SER A 56 -1.56 -26.12 -12.60
CA SER A 56 -0.22 -26.72 -12.75
C SER A 56 0.88 -25.99 -11.98
N ALA A 57 0.64 -24.76 -11.53
CA ALA A 57 1.59 -23.97 -10.76
C ALA A 57 1.57 -24.38 -9.27
N SER A 58 2.12 -25.55 -8.94
CA SER A 58 2.19 -26.05 -7.57
C SER A 58 3.12 -25.27 -6.63
N TYR A 59 3.83 -24.27 -7.14
CA TYR A 59 4.75 -23.43 -6.38
C TYR A 59 4.09 -22.17 -5.79
N THR A 60 2.81 -21.92 -6.06
CA THR A 60 2.08 -20.71 -5.63
C THR A 60 0.57 -20.97 -5.57
N PHE A 61 -0.20 -20.01 -5.06
CA PHE A 61 -1.66 -20.05 -4.96
C PHE A 61 -2.26 -18.64 -4.93
N VAL A 62 -3.54 -18.48 -5.29
CA VAL A 62 -4.25 -17.20 -5.14
C VAL A 62 -4.31 -16.80 -3.67
N GLY A 63 -3.86 -15.58 -3.37
CA GLY A 63 -3.75 -15.04 -2.02
C GLY A 63 -2.36 -15.15 -1.41
N GLU A 64 -1.39 -15.77 -2.10
CA GLU A 64 0.01 -15.66 -1.71
C GLU A 64 0.49 -14.21 -1.86
N GLN A 65 1.19 -13.69 -0.85
CA GLN A 65 1.64 -12.30 -0.80
C GLN A 65 3.11 -12.22 -0.40
N GLY A 66 3.75 -11.14 -0.84
CA GLY A 66 5.06 -10.73 -0.33
C GLY A 66 4.99 -10.04 1.03
N GLU A 67 6.13 -9.59 1.52
CA GLU A 67 6.22 -8.68 2.65
C GLU A 67 5.70 -7.30 2.23
N THR A 68 4.99 -6.62 3.15
CA THR A 68 4.58 -5.24 2.89
C THR A 68 5.78 -4.33 3.05
N GLU A 69 6.06 -3.54 2.03
CA GLU A 69 7.18 -2.61 2.00
C GLU A 69 6.71 -1.18 2.17
N LYS A 70 7.53 -0.33 2.79
CA LYS A 70 7.36 1.11 2.75
C LYS A 70 8.34 1.67 1.74
N ILE A 71 7.85 2.40 0.75
CA ILE A 71 8.61 2.88 -0.39
C ILE A 71 8.55 4.40 -0.54
N VAL A 72 9.51 4.93 -1.28
CA VAL A 72 9.48 6.24 -1.93
C VAL A 72 9.71 6.05 -3.42
N TRP A 73 9.14 6.93 -4.23
CA TRP A 73 9.34 6.91 -5.66
C TRP A 73 10.60 7.68 -6.05
N GLU A 74 11.29 7.19 -7.07
CA GLU A 74 12.38 7.87 -7.74
C GLU A 74 12.06 7.95 -9.23
N ILE A 75 12.08 9.17 -9.77
CA ILE A 75 11.92 9.41 -11.21
C ILE A 75 13.30 9.57 -11.84
N GLN A 76 13.65 8.64 -12.71
CA GLN A 76 14.79 8.73 -13.63
C GLN A 76 14.29 9.05 -15.05
N GLU A 77 15.19 9.26 -16.00
CA GLU A 77 14.79 9.62 -17.38
C GLU A 77 13.98 8.51 -18.08
N ASP A 78 14.37 7.25 -17.87
CA ASP A 78 13.75 6.09 -18.53
C ASP A 78 12.94 5.21 -17.57
N TYR A 79 12.98 5.48 -16.26
CA TYR A 79 12.43 4.57 -15.25
C TYR A 79 11.77 5.31 -14.09
N LEU A 80 10.59 4.83 -13.69
CA LEU A 80 9.96 5.11 -12.41
C LEU A 80 10.26 3.95 -11.46
N ILE A 81 10.95 4.23 -10.36
CA ILE A 81 11.48 3.21 -9.45
C ILE A 81 10.81 3.37 -8.09
N ALA A 82 10.24 2.29 -7.56
CA ALA A 82 9.83 2.19 -6.17
C ALA A 82 11.02 1.70 -5.33
N ARG A 83 11.54 2.53 -4.44
CA ARG A 83 12.63 2.17 -3.53
C ARG A 83 12.14 2.03 -2.12
N ARG A 84 12.64 1.04 -1.38
CA ARG A 84 12.42 0.93 0.06
C ARG A 84 12.84 2.23 0.76
N ALA A 85 11.95 2.78 1.58
CA ALA A 85 12.13 4.05 2.30
C ALA A 85 13.04 3.92 3.54
N TYR A 86 13.52 2.72 3.83
CA TYR A 86 14.34 2.40 4.99
C TYR A 86 15.45 1.41 4.61
N GLN A 87 16.54 1.41 5.38
CA GLN A 87 17.62 0.45 5.20
C GLN A 87 17.16 -0.96 5.64
N HIS A 88 17.50 -1.99 4.87
CA HIS A 88 17.14 -3.37 5.21
C HIS A 88 17.73 -3.80 6.55
N ILE A 89 19.01 -3.50 6.76
CA ILE A 89 19.67 -3.59 8.06
C ILE A 89 19.95 -2.16 8.50
N ALA A 90 19.32 -1.72 9.57
CA ALA A 90 19.42 -0.33 9.96
C ALA A 90 20.80 0.02 10.52
N GLY A 91 21.34 1.14 10.07
CA GLY A 91 22.69 1.60 10.39
C GLY A 91 23.78 0.99 9.50
N SER A 92 23.44 0.06 8.60
CA SER A 92 24.43 -0.63 7.76
C SER A 92 24.87 0.17 6.54
N ASP A 93 23.99 1.01 5.96
CA ASP A 93 24.35 1.81 4.80
C ASP A 93 24.98 3.13 5.25
N GLY A 94 26.28 3.30 4.95
CA GLY A 94 26.98 4.57 5.13
C GLY A 94 26.62 5.60 4.06
N ALA A 95 27.09 6.85 4.23
CA ALA A 95 26.83 7.96 3.31
C ALA A 95 27.40 7.77 1.88
N GLY A 96 28.19 6.71 1.65
CA GLY A 96 28.94 6.49 0.42
C GLY A 96 30.09 7.51 0.26
N ILE A 97 30.97 7.26 -0.72
CA ILE A 97 32.13 8.13 -1.01
C ILE A 97 31.69 9.53 -1.49
N SER A 98 30.48 9.64 -2.06
CA SER A 98 29.88 10.88 -2.57
C SER A 98 28.84 11.52 -1.63
N GLY A 99 28.57 10.94 -0.45
CA GLY A 99 27.73 11.53 0.58
C GLY A 99 26.20 11.50 0.36
N ALA A 100 25.72 11.07 -0.81
CA ALA A 100 24.29 11.05 -1.14
C ALA A 100 23.94 9.81 -1.96
N ASN A 101 23.76 8.68 -1.30
CA ASN A 101 23.13 7.51 -1.91
C ASN A 101 21.69 7.42 -1.43
N LEU A 102 20.75 7.26 -2.37
CA LEU A 102 19.40 6.81 -2.04
C LEU A 102 19.54 5.42 -1.39
N THR A 103 19.10 5.31 -0.15
CA THR A 103 19.15 4.05 0.60
C THR A 103 17.95 3.19 0.22
N GLY A 104 18.09 1.87 0.35
CA GLY A 104 17.01 0.93 0.06
C GLY A 104 17.01 0.33 -1.35
N ALA A 105 16.63 -0.95 -1.42
CA ALA A 105 16.53 -1.70 -2.67
C ALA A 105 15.35 -1.22 -3.52
N ALA A 106 15.49 -1.33 -4.85
CA ALA A 106 14.36 -1.19 -5.77
C ALA A 106 13.47 -2.43 -5.66
N VAL A 107 12.18 -2.22 -5.37
CA VAL A 107 11.18 -3.29 -5.17
C VAL A 107 10.13 -3.33 -6.28
N ALA A 108 10.00 -2.25 -7.04
CA ALA A 108 9.28 -2.24 -8.32
C ALA A 108 9.93 -1.23 -9.28
N MET A 109 9.80 -1.45 -10.58
CA MET A 109 10.36 -0.57 -11.60
C MET A 109 9.52 -0.63 -12.87
N TYR A 110 9.11 0.54 -13.35
CA TYR A 110 8.30 0.71 -14.56
C TYR A 110 9.05 1.61 -15.55
N LYS A 111 8.91 1.33 -16.85
CA LYS A 111 9.56 2.13 -17.89
C LYS A 111 8.81 3.45 -18.08
N ILE A 112 9.53 4.54 -18.27
CA ILE A 112 8.97 5.82 -18.70
C ILE A 112 9.13 5.92 -20.21
N SER A 113 8.00 6.13 -20.89
CA SER A 113 7.95 6.26 -22.35
C SER A 113 8.24 7.69 -22.82
N SER A 114 7.84 8.69 -22.05
CA SER A 114 8.09 10.10 -22.35
C SER A 114 7.89 11.01 -21.13
N HIS A 115 8.61 12.13 -21.13
CA HIS A 115 8.38 13.28 -20.25
C HIS A 115 7.93 14.47 -21.11
N PHE A 116 6.87 15.18 -20.70
CA PHE A 116 6.32 16.28 -21.50
C PHE A 116 5.56 17.28 -20.64
N ASP A 117 5.32 18.46 -21.22
CA ASP A 117 4.41 19.47 -20.70
C ASP A 117 3.14 19.50 -21.53
N ILE A 118 2.00 19.70 -20.87
CA ILE A 118 0.73 19.93 -21.57
C ILE A 118 0.55 21.44 -21.74
N ARG A 119 0.71 21.93 -22.96
CA ARG A 119 0.59 23.35 -23.28
C ARG A 119 0.03 23.61 -24.66
N ARG A 120 -0.35 24.86 -24.92
CA ARG A 120 -0.72 25.29 -26.27
C ARG A 120 0.49 25.22 -27.20
N GLU A 121 0.29 24.65 -28.38
CA GLU A 121 1.26 24.75 -29.48
C GLU A 121 1.49 26.23 -29.78
N TYR A 122 2.72 26.60 -30.13
CA TYR A 122 3.04 27.98 -30.52
C TYR A 122 3.98 27.96 -31.72
N ASN A 123 4.01 29.05 -32.48
CA ASN A 123 5.00 29.21 -33.54
C ASN A 123 6.36 29.53 -32.89
N PRO A 124 7.39 28.69 -33.04
CA PRO A 124 8.68 28.91 -32.38
C PRO A 124 9.44 30.15 -32.87
N VAL A 125 9.05 30.71 -34.03
CA VAL A 125 9.66 31.93 -34.59
C VAL A 125 8.97 33.20 -34.05
N THR A 126 7.65 33.18 -33.88
CA THR A 126 6.87 34.39 -33.51
C THR A 126 6.35 34.37 -32.07
N GLY A 127 6.32 33.22 -31.41
CA GLY A 127 5.74 33.03 -30.07
C GLY A 127 4.21 32.99 -30.04
N GLU A 128 3.53 33.07 -31.18
CA GLU A 128 2.06 33.10 -31.23
C GLU A 128 1.46 31.72 -30.89
N GLU A 129 0.61 31.69 -29.86
CA GLU A 129 -0.10 30.47 -29.43
C GLU A 129 -1.20 30.08 -30.42
N GLN A 130 -1.27 28.80 -30.71
CA GLN A 130 -2.29 28.17 -31.55
C GLN A 130 -3.45 27.64 -30.69
N ASN A 131 -4.55 27.30 -31.35
CA ASN A 131 -5.73 26.73 -30.68
C ASN A 131 -5.62 25.21 -30.40
N VAL A 132 -4.41 24.67 -30.34
CA VAL A 132 -4.16 23.23 -30.14
C VAL A 132 -3.37 23.05 -28.85
N ILE A 133 -3.83 22.17 -27.97
CA ILE A 133 -3.10 21.71 -26.79
C ILE A 133 -2.40 20.41 -27.14
N SER A 134 -1.11 20.31 -26.88
CA SER A 134 -0.27 19.18 -27.25
C SER A 134 0.76 18.85 -26.16
N GLU A 135 1.38 17.68 -26.30
CA GLU A 135 2.50 17.24 -25.46
C GLU A 135 3.81 17.85 -26.00
N ASN A 136 4.39 18.78 -25.25
CA ASN A 136 5.69 19.35 -25.58
C ASN A 136 6.81 18.60 -24.85
N SER A 137 7.71 17.98 -25.61
CA SER A 137 8.85 17.23 -25.08
C SER A 137 10.20 17.81 -25.52
N SER A 138 10.25 19.09 -25.89
CA SER A 138 11.45 19.74 -26.46
C SER A 138 11.91 20.98 -25.70
N ASP A 139 11.00 21.73 -25.09
CA ASP A 139 11.30 23.10 -24.63
C ASP A 139 12.08 23.13 -23.30
N ARG A 140 11.74 22.21 -22.39
CA ARG A 140 12.41 22.03 -21.09
C ARG A 140 13.17 20.71 -21.05
N PRO A 141 14.26 20.56 -20.29
CA PRO A 141 14.85 19.26 -20.05
C PRO A 141 13.86 18.34 -19.34
N TRP A 142 14.03 17.01 -19.46
CA TRP A 142 13.01 16.06 -19.00
C TRP A 142 12.65 16.23 -17.52
N TYR A 143 13.62 16.52 -16.65
CA TYR A 143 13.44 16.62 -15.20
C TYR A 143 12.65 17.87 -14.75
N GLU A 144 12.56 18.91 -15.59
CA GLU A 144 11.77 20.13 -15.33
C GLU A 144 10.32 20.04 -15.85
N ARG A 145 9.99 19.00 -16.61
CA ARG A 145 8.66 18.80 -17.18
C ARG A 145 7.69 18.27 -16.14
N GLU A 146 6.43 18.69 -16.24
CA GLU A 146 5.38 18.44 -15.24
C GLU A 146 4.77 17.03 -15.34
N PHE A 147 4.70 16.48 -16.55
CA PHE A 147 4.04 15.21 -16.81
C PHE A 147 5.00 14.14 -17.33
N MET A 148 4.60 12.90 -17.14
CA MET A 148 5.24 11.75 -17.75
C MET A 148 4.22 10.69 -18.13
N ARG A 149 4.66 9.75 -18.97
CA ARG A 149 3.89 8.58 -19.37
C ARG A 149 4.64 7.33 -19.02
N VAL A 150 4.12 6.62 -18.02
CA VAL A 150 4.67 5.37 -17.51
C VAL A 150 4.04 4.20 -18.25
N ASP A 151 4.86 3.25 -18.66
CA ASP A 151 4.44 1.95 -19.15
C ASP A 151 4.20 1.03 -17.96
N TRP A 152 2.93 0.89 -17.59
CA TRP A 152 2.49 0.04 -16.49
C TRP A 152 2.35 -1.43 -16.88
N SER A 153 2.68 -1.81 -18.12
CA SER A 153 2.47 -3.17 -18.61
C SER A 153 3.40 -4.21 -17.99
N GLU A 154 4.57 -3.79 -17.52
CA GLU A 154 5.60 -4.65 -16.94
C GLU A 154 6.19 -4.04 -15.68
N ASN A 155 6.31 -4.84 -14.62
CA ASN A 155 7.22 -4.57 -13.51
C ASN A 155 8.55 -5.27 -13.80
N LEU A 156 9.61 -4.50 -13.97
CA LEU A 156 10.95 -5.01 -14.32
C LEU A 156 11.66 -5.69 -13.13
N ILE A 157 11.15 -5.54 -11.91
CA ILE A 157 11.64 -6.27 -10.74
C ILE A 157 10.83 -7.57 -10.62
N THR A 158 11.46 -8.70 -10.93
CA THR A 158 10.86 -10.05 -10.87
C THR A 158 11.35 -10.89 -9.68
N ASN A 159 12.21 -10.31 -8.85
CA ASN A 159 12.71 -10.93 -7.63
C ASN A 159 11.75 -10.74 -6.46
N ASN A 160 10.55 -11.29 -6.62
CA ASN A 160 9.56 -11.27 -5.56
C ASN A 160 9.98 -12.22 -4.43
N ASP A 161 9.73 -11.78 -3.21
CA ASP A 161 9.99 -12.45 -1.93
C ASP A 161 9.07 -13.66 -1.69
N PHE A 162 7.82 -13.60 -2.14
CA PHE A 162 6.86 -14.70 -1.95
C PHE A 162 7.26 -15.98 -2.68
N LEU A 163 7.94 -15.89 -3.84
CA LEU A 163 8.45 -17.06 -4.55
C LEU A 163 9.80 -17.58 -4.01
N VAL A 164 10.34 -17.06 -2.91
CA VAL A 164 11.69 -17.44 -2.43
C VAL A 164 11.78 -18.93 -2.11
N ALA A 165 10.77 -19.50 -1.44
CA ALA A 165 10.75 -20.93 -1.14
C ALA A 165 10.74 -21.77 -2.44
N ALA A 166 9.87 -21.42 -3.38
CA ALA A 166 9.81 -22.08 -4.67
C ALA A 166 11.12 -21.92 -5.48
N LYS A 167 11.75 -20.74 -5.48
CA LYS A 167 13.05 -20.52 -6.13
C LYS A 167 14.15 -21.40 -5.53
N LEU A 168 14.15 -21.58 -4.21
CA LEU A 168 15.15 -22.38 -3.50
C LEU A 168 14.92 -23.89 -3.64
N PHE A 169 13.67 -24.35 -3.56
CA PHE A 169 13.34 -25.78 -3.47
C PHE A 169 12.85 -26.38 -4.79
N ASP A 170 12.14 -25.61 -5.61
CA ASP A 170 11.61 -26.05 -6.91
C ASP A 170 12.48 -25.62 -8.10
N GLY A 171 13.46 -24.74 -7.85
CA GLY A 171 14.39 -24.24 -8.85
C GLY A 171 13.66 -23.56 -10.00
N ILE A 172 12.90 -22.51 -9.70
CA ILE A 172 12.16 -21.72 -10.70
C ILE A 172 12.84 -20.38 -11.00
N GLN A 173 12.58 -19.84 -12.19
CA GLN A 173 12.91 -18.46 -12.58
C GLN A 173 11.66 -17.75 -13.05
N ALA A 174 11.60 -16.45 -12.79
CA ALA A 174 10.48 -15.63 -13.20
C ALA A 174 10.91 -14.50 -14.13
N GLU A 175 10.12 -14.27 -15.18
CA GLU A 175 10.30 -13.20 -16.16
C GLU A 175 9.02 -12.36 -16.30
N SER A 176 9.16 -11.05 -16.50
CA SER A 176 8.04 -10.14 -16.68
C SER A 176 7.39 -10.36 -18.04
N VAL A 177 6.08 -10.11 -18.12
CA VAL A 177 5.32 -10.18 -19.37
C VAL A 177 4.51 -8.91 -19.51
N ALA A 178 4.59 -8.28 -20.68
CA ALA A 178 3.75 -7.14 -21.02
C ALA A 178 2.27 -7.54 -20.97
N TYR A 179 1.59 -7.04 -19.94
CA TYR A 179 0.15 -7.19 -19.78
C TYR A 179 -0.43 -5.84 -19.41
N PHE A 180 -1.29 -5.30 -20.28
CA PHE A 180 -1.90 -4.00 -20.07
C PHE A 180 -3.32 -3.99 -20.56
N ILE A 181 -4.22 -3.55 -19.69
CA ILE A 181 -5.61 -3.27 -20.03
C ILE A 181 -5.79 -1.75 -20.01
N PRO A 182 -6.20 -1.13 -21.13
CA PRO A 182 -6.44 0.30 -21.16
C PRO A 182 -7.47 0.72 -20.09
N PRO A 183 -7.28 1.86 -19.41
CA PRO A 183 -8.26 2.35 -18.46
C PRO A 183 -9.56 2.79 -19.14
N GLY A 184 -10.67 2.73 -18.40
CA GLY A 184 -12.00 3.09 -18.90
C GLY A 184 -12.73 1.96 -19.61
N THR A 185 -12.20 0.74 -19.55
CA THR A 185 -12.87 -0.46 -20.05
C THR A 185 -13.85 -1.05 -19.03
N GLY A 186 -13.68 -0.71 -17.75
CA GLY A 186 -14.42 -1.30 -16.64
C GLY A 186 -13.93 -2.71 -16.28
N HIS A 187 -12.80 -3.15 -16.85
CA HIS A 187 -12.20 -4.43 -16.51
C HIS A 187 -11.60 -4.38 -15.09
N PRO A 188 -11.75 -5.44 -14.26
CA PRO A 188 -11.26 -5.43 -12.87
C PRO A 188 -9.77 -5.14 -12.69
N HIS A 189 -8.95 -5.47 -13.70
CA HIS A 189 -7.49 -5.37 -13.72
C HIS A 189 -6.94 -4.18 -14.53
N GLU A 190 -7.78 -3.24 -14.97
CA GLU A 190 -7.26 -2.00 -15.53
C GLU A 190 -6.54 -1.19 -14.43
N PRO A 191 -5.50 -0.40 -14.76
CA PRO A 191 -4.81 0.44 -13.78
C PRO A 191 -5.79 1.39 -13.08
N LYS A 192 -5.74 1.47 -11.76
CA LYS A 192 -6.58 2.38 -10.98
C LYS A 192 -5.73 3.38 -10.21
N PHE A 193 -6.11 4.64 -10.31
CA PHE A 193 -5.58 5.74 -9.50
C PHE A 193 -6.77 6.30 -8.72
N VAL A 194 -6.86 5.94 -7.44
CA VAL A 194 -7.98 6.34 -6.59
C VAL A 194 -7.64 7.63 -5.88
N GLU A 195 -8.42 8.66 -6.13
CA GLU A 195 -8.26 9.96 -5.49
C GLU A 195 -8.55 9.88 -3.98
N THR A 196 -7.96 10.80 -3.21
CA THR A 196 -8.33 11.03 -1.81
C THR A 196 -9.79 11.48 -1.72
N THR A 197 -10.44 11.26 -0.57
CA THR A 197 -11.83 11.71 -0.33
C THR A 197 -12.03 13.22 -0.50
N GLU A 198 -10.97 14.01 -0.36
CA GLU A 198 -10.99 15.47 -0.53
C GLU A 198 -10.63 15.92 -1.97
N GLY A 199 -10.26 14.98 -2.85
CA GLY A 199 -9.88 15.27 -4.24
C GLY A 199 -8.51 15.94 -4.40
N GLU A 200 -7.71 16.03 -3.33
CA GLU A 200 -6.42 16.75 -3.32
C GLU A 200 -5.21 15.90 -3.73
N GLY A 201 -5.42 14.71 -4.32
CA GLY A 201 -4.36 13.84 -4.80
C GLY A 201 -4.79 12.38 -4.92
N VAL A 202 -3.86 11.50 -5.27
CA VAL A 202 -4.09 10.05 -5.35
C VAL A 202 -3.73 9.40 -4.01
N SER A 203 -4.66 8.64 -3.45
CA SER A 203 -4.49 7.87 -2.21
C SER A 203 -4.00 6.44 -2.45
N TYR A 204 -4.32 5.88 -3.62
CA TYR A 204 -4.07 4.48 -3.91
C TYR A 204 -3.84 4.23 -5.41
N ILE A 205 -2.87 3.39 -5.72
CA ILE A 205 -2.56 2.95 -7.09
C ILE A 205 -2.62 1.41 -7.14
N ASP A 206 -3.34 0.89 -8.13
CA ASP A 206 -3.51 -0.54 -8.38
C ASP A 206 -3.01 -0.87 -9.78
N ILE A 207 -1.93 -1.66 -9.86
CA ILE A 207 -1.34 -2.10 -11.13
C ILE A 207 -1.32 -3.62 -11.16
N VAL A 208 -1.98 -4.22 -12.14
CA VAL A 208 -1.96 -5.67 -12.35
C VAL A 208 -0.95 -6.01 -13.46
N ASN A 209 0.04 -6.83 -13.12
CA ASN A 209 1.02 -7.34 -14.07
C ASN A 209 0.97 -8.87 -14.14
N LYS A 210 1.56 -9.44 -15.19
CA LYS A 210 1.72 -10.87 -15.35
C LYS A 210 3.20 -11.26 -15.38
N MET A 211 3.48 -12.47 -14.92
CA MET A 211 4.82 -13.05 -14.95
C MET A 211 4.75 -14.48 -15.46
N PHE A 212 5.72 -14.89 -16.25
CA PHE A 212 5.96 -16.30 -16.53
C PHE A 212 6.93 -16.85 -15.50
N VAL A 213 6.55 -17.98 -14.90
CA VAL A 213 7.40 -18.75 -14.01
C VAL A 213 7.76 -20.04 -14.72
N ARG A 214 9.06 -20.26 -14.90
CA ARG A 214 9.60 -21.42 -15.62
C ARG A 214 10.58 -22.22 -14.76
N PRO A 215 10.69 -23.53 -14.98
CA PRO A 215 11.73 -24.34 -14.35
C PRO A 215 13.14 -23.86 -14.77
N THR A 216 14.09 -23.96 -13.85
CA THR A 216 15.53 -23.83 -14.16
C THR A 216 16.02 -25.05 -14.94
N VAL A 217 17.25 -24.97 -15.44
CA VAL A 217 17.91 -26.08 -16.12
C VAL A 217 19.06 -26.60 -15.25
N ALA A 218 19.18 -27.92 -15.17
CA ALA A 218 20.31 -28.62 -14.57
C ALA A 218 21.15 -29.25 -15.68
N HIS A 219 22.47 -28.99 -15.67
CA HIS A 219 23.39 -29.63 -16.59
C HIS A 219 23.75 -31.03 -16.07
N ILE A 220 23.43 -32.08 -16.83
CA ILE A 220 23.79 -33.46 -16.50
C ILE A 220 24.83 -33.94 -17.52
N GLU A 221 26.02 -34.30 -17.04
CA GLU A 221 27.11 -34.81 -17.88
C GLU A 221 26.65 -36.02 -18.71
N GLY A 222 26.83 -35.94 -20.02
CA GLY A 222 26.38 -36.96 -20.98
C GLY A 222 24.94 -36.80 -21.50
N PHE A 223 24.11 -35.98 -20.86
CA PHE A 223 22.72 -35.72 -21.30
C PHE A 223 22.47 -34.24 -21.68
N GLY A 224 23.32 -33.31 -21.25
CA GLY A 224 23.18 -31.88 -21.52
C GLY A 224 22.27 -31.17 -20.53
N ASP A 225 21.73 -30.03 -20.93
CA ASP A 225 20.84 -29.20 -20.09
C ASP A 225 19.43 -29.79 -20.07
N ILE A 226 18.97 -30.18 -18.88
CA ILE A 226 17.64 -30.76 -18.66
C ILE A 226 16.86 -29.84 -17.71
N PRO A 227 15.64 -29.42 -18.07
CA PRO A 227 14.76 -28.70 -17.15
C PRO A 227 14.54 -29.46 -15.84
N THR A 228 14.67 -28.79 -14.70
CA THR A 228 14.59 -29.39 -13.36
C THR A 228 13.26 -30.09 -13.11
N CYS A 229 12.16 -29.60 -13.71
CA CYS A 229 10.83 -30.22 -13.63
C CYS A 229 10.81 -31.68 -14.12
N TYR A 230 11.61 -32.06 -15.13
CA TYR A 230 11.70 -33.45 -15.59
C TYR A 230 12.38 -34.39 -14.60
N LEU A 231 13.13 -33.82 -13.65
CA LEU A 231 13.83 -34.58 -12.61
C LEU A 231 12.92 -34.84 -11.39
N ASN A 232 11.80 -34.14 -11.26
CA ASN A 232 10.94 -34.19 -10.07
C ASN A 232 9.88 -35.31 -10.10
N GLY A 233 9.94 -36.24 -11.07
CA GLY A 233 9.15 -37.49 -11.11
C GLY A 233 7.61 -37.35 -11.14
N SER A 234 7.08 -36.13 -11.12
CA SER A 234 5.67 -35.83 -10.95
C SER A 234 5.02 -35.58 -12.30
N SER A 235 4.44 -36.64 -12.89
CA SER A 235 3.89 -36.64 -14.25
C SER A 235 2.69 -35.71 -14.50
N HIS A 236 2.19 -35.02 -13.46
CA HIS A 236 1.08 -34.08 -13.52
C HIS A 236 1.53 -32.61 -13.48
N LEU A 237 2.83 -32.34 -13.24
CA LEU A 237 3.39 -31.00 -13.30
C LEU A 237 3.80 -30.70 -14.73
N ASP A 238 3.32 -29.58 -15.26
CA ASP A 238 3.68 -29.10 -16.59
C ASP A 238 5.08 -28.47 -16.54
N CYS A 239 5.93 -28.84 -17.50
CA CYS A 239 7.25 -28.22 -17.67
C CYS A 239 7.19 -26.93 -18.51
N ALA A 240 6.01 -26.59 -19.07
CA ALA A 240 5.77 -25.32 -19.71
C ALA A 240 5.77 -24.16 -18.69
N PRO A 241 6.12 -22.93 -19.10
CA PRO A 241 6.02 -21.77 -18.24
C PRO A 241 4.57 -21.56 -17.75
N GLY A 242 4.38 -21.45 -16.44
CA GLY A 242 3.12 -21.05 -15.84
C GLY A 242 2.98 -19.53 -15.87
N GLU A 243 1.82 -19.03 -16.28
CA GLU A 243 1.48 -17.61 -16.21
C GLU A 243 0.83 -17.32 -14.86
N ILE A 244 1.34 -16.35 -14.10
CA ILE A 244 0.70 -15.89 -12.87
C ILE A 244 0.32 -14.41 -13.00
N THR A 245 -0.82 -14.04 -12.42
CA THR A 245 -1.27 -12.66 -12.38
C THR A 245 -1.04 -12.09 -10.98
N ILE A 246 -0.37 -10.95 -10.92
CA ILE A 246 0.05 -10.30 -9.68
C ILE A 246 -0.57 -8.91 -9.61
N ARG A 247 -1.19 -8.61 -8.47
CA ARG A 247 -1.61 -7.27 -8.10
C ARG A 247 -0.48 -6.57 -7.35
N ASN A 248 -0.11 -5.39 -7.83
CA ASN A 248 0.83 -4.48 -7.19
C ASN A 248 0.01 -3.34 -6.57
N SER A 249 -0.12 -3.39 -5.25
CA SER A 249 -0.94 -2.48 -4.46
C SER A 249 -0.05 -1.40 -3.86
N PHE A 250 -0.31 -0.13 -4.19
CA PHE A 250 0.41 1.01 -3.63
C PHE A 250 -0.56 1.91 -2.85
N LEU A 251 -0.41 1.94 -1.52
CA LEU A 251 -1.25 2.75 -0.65
C LEU A 251 -0.44 3.91 -0.08
N ARG A 252 -0.85 5.15 -0.34
CA ARG A 252 -0.15 6.33 0.19
C ARG A 252 -0.19 6.29 1.72
N VAL A 253 0.94 6.55 2.37
CA VAL A 253 1.03 6.57 3.83
C VAL A 253 0.25 7.78 4.35
N ASP A 254 -0.75 7.52 5.17
CA ASP A 254 -1.51 8.57 5.85
C ASP A 254 -0.69 9.12 7.04
N PRO A 255 -0.27 10.39 7.03
CA PRO A 255 0.53 10.99 8.10
C PRO A 255 -0.27 11.14 9.41
N SER A 256 -1.60 11.10 9.35
CA SER A 256 -2.47 11.15 10.52
C SER A 256 -2.67 9.78 11.18
N ARG A 257 -2.32 8.69 10.48
CA ARG A 257 -2.49 7.32 10.98
C ARG A 257 -1.67 7.11 12.24
N ASP A 258 -2.38 6.92 13.35
CA ASP A 258 -1.77 6.72 14.65
C ASP A 258 -1.90 5.27 15.11
N TYR A 259 -0.79 4.70 15.58
CA TYR A 259 -0.70 3.34 16.08
C TYR A 259 0.35 3.29 17.17
N GLU A 260 0.02 2.61 18.26
CA GLU A 260 0.94 2.27 19.35
C GLU A 260 1.61 0.93 19.00
N PRO A 261 2.89 0.90 18.60
CA PRO A 261 3.60 -0.35 18.35
C PRO A 261 3.79 -1.13 19.65
N MET A 262 4.03 -2.44 19.55
CA MET A 262 4.39 -3.23 20.73
C MET A 262 5.65 -4.02 20.45
N GLU A 263 6.74 -3.61 21.09
CA GLU A 263 7.97 -4.40 21.11
C GLU A 263 7.70 -5.77 21.76
N TYR A 264 8.19 -6.83 21.12
CA TYR A 264 8.02 -8.21 21.55
C TYR A 264 9.36 -8.91 21.74
N THR A 265 9.74 -9.08 23.00
CA THR A 265 10.99 -9.71 23.40
C THR A 265 10.90 -11.24 23.25
N GLY A 266 12.06 -11.89 23.11
CA GLY A 266 12.15 -13.35 22.93
C GLY A 266 11.53 -14.14 24.08
N ASP A 267 11.65 -13.68 25.33
CA ASP A 267 11.05 -14.34 26.49
C ASP A 267 9.51 -14.30 26.49
N ARG A 268 8.91 -13.27 25.86
CA ARG A 268 7.47 -13.21 25.65
C ARG A 268 7.05 -14.17 24.55
N MET A 269 7.81 -14.23 23.45
CA MET A 269 7.60 -15.15 22.32
C MET A 269 7.64 -16.62 22.76
N GLU A 270 8.53 -17.00 23.68
CA GLU A 270 8.61 -18.35 24.23
C GLU A 270 7.36 -18.74 25.05
N ARG A 271 6.68 -17.76 25.66
CA ARG A 271 5.48 -18.00 26.48
C ARG A 271 4.21 -17.96 25.65
N PHE A 272 4.09 -16.96 24.78
CA PHE A 272 2.94 -16.73 23.92
C PHE A 272 3.45 -16.30 22.54
N GLY A 273 3.27 -17.18 21.55
CA GLY A 273 3.70 -16.89 20.19
C GLY A 273 2.84 -15.81 19.53
N TYR A 274 3.47 -14.90 18.80
CA TYR A 274 2.83 -13.94 17.91
C TYR A 274 3.54 -13.93 16.56
N PHE A 275 2.83 -13.56 15.50
CA PHE A 275 3.49 -13.09 14.28
C PHE A 275 4.20 -11.78 14.59
N ILE A 276 5.44 -11.65 14.12
CA ILE A 276 6.28 -10.49 14.39
C ILE A 276 6.92 -9.97 13.11
N SER A 277 7.04 -8.65 13.03
CA SER A 277 7.92 -7.96 12.08
C SER A 277 9.26 -7.72 12.76
N GLU A 278 10.31 -8.33 12.21
CA GLU A 278 11.67 -8.20 12.73
C GLU A 278 12.48 -7.18 11.92
N ARG A 279 13.26 -6.36 12.63
CA ARG A 279 14.14 -5.36 12.02
C ARG A 279 15.54 -5.53 12.57
N ALA A 280 16.43 -6.04 11.72
CA ALA A 280 17.84 -6.20 12.07
C ALA A 280 18.47 -4.85 12.44
N GLY A 281 19.38 -4.88 13.41
CA GLY A 281 20.21 -3.75 13.78
C GLY A 281 21.66 -4.01 13.44
N TYR A 282 22.41 -2.93 13.23
CA TYR A 282 23.82 -2.93 12.89
C TYR A 282 24.63 -2.23 13.98
N ASP A 283 25.82 -2.77 14.25
CA ASP A 283 26.87 -2.18 15.06
C ASP A 283 28.12 -1.99 14.20
N ASP A 284 28.80 -0.85 14.32
CA ASP A 284 29.94 -0.50 13.47
C ASP A 284 31.16 -1.42 13.68
N GLU A 285 31.32 -2.00 14.88
CA GLU A 285 32.45 -2.89 15.20
C GLU A 285 32.13 -4.36 14.90
N TYR A 286 30.88 -4.79 15.13
CA TYR A 286 30.49 -6.20 15.07
C TYR A 286 29.56 -6.57 13.90
N GLY A 287 29.07 -5.58 13.15
CA GLY A 287 28.10 -5.80 12.07
C GLY A 287 26.68 -6.06 12.60
N PRO A 288 25.88 -6.92 11.93
CA PRO A 288 24.54 -7.26 12.40
C PRO A 288 24.58 -7.97 13.76
N VAL A 289 23.90 -7.42 14.76
CA VAL A 289 23.88 -7.96 16.14
C VAL A 289 22.46 -8.13 16.69
N GLU A 290 22.26 -9.20 17.46
CA GLU A 290 20.95 -9.50 18.08
C GLU A 290 20.47 -8.42 19.04
N SER A 291 21.39 -7.80 19.78
CA SER A 291 21.07 -6.76 20.77
C SER A 291 20.50 -5.48 20.14
N ALA A 292 20.73 -5.26 18.85
CA ALA A 292 20.19 -4.11 18.10
C ALA A 292 18.93 -4.48 17.29
N ARG A 293 18.47 -5.74 17.35
CA ARG A 293 17.28 -6.20 16.64
C ARG A 293 16.02 -5.75 17.37
N LEU A 294 15.12 -5.11 16.62
CA LEU A 294 13.79 -4.76 17.10
C LEU A 294 12.77 -5.76 16.55
N ARG A 295 11.78 -6.12 17.37
CA ARG A 295 10.71 -7.06 17.02
C ARG A 295 9.39 -6.45 17.43
N PHE A 296 8.46 -6.33 16.50
CA PHE A 296 7.13 -5.79 16.78
C PHE A 296 6.06 -6.83 16.55
N VAL A 297 5.03 -6.85 17.40
CA VAL A 297 3.87 -7.74 17.22
C VAL A 297 3.01 -7.26 16.08
N ASN A 298 2.66 -8.17 15.17
CA ASN A 298 1.67 -7.91 14.13
C ASN A 298 0.28 -8.03 14.75
N ARG A 299 -0.42 -6.90 14.90
CA ARG A 299 -1.77 -6.85 15.49
C ARG A 299 -2.65 -5.78 14.85
N HIS A 300 -3.95 -6.00 14.91
CA HIS A 300 -4.90 -4.99 14.47
C HIS A 300 -4.89 -3.75 15.36
N ASN A 301 -5.00 -2.57 14.73
CA ASN A 301 -5.14 -1.31 15.44
C ASN A 301 -6.60 -1.09 15.86
N LEU A 302 -6.89 -1.32 17.14
CA LEU A 302 -8.24 -1.25 17.72
C LEU A 302 -8.65 0.15 18.18
N TRP A 303 -7.79 1.16 17.96
CA TRP A 303 -7.99 2.52 18.45
C TRP A 303 -7.89 3.52 17.30
N GLN A 304 -8.72 4.56 17.31
CA GLN A 304 -8.62 5.64 16.31
C GLN A 304 -7.34 6.46 16.53
N THR A 305 -7.09 6.81 17.80
CA THR A 305 -5.91 7.54 18.25
C THR A 305 -5.39 6.89 19.52
N SER A 306 -4.08 6.67 19.58
CA SER A 306 -3.37 6.06 20.70
C SER A 306 -2.50 7.06 21.47
N HIS A 307 -2.06 8.15 20.83
CA HIS A 307 -1.14 9.14 21.40
C HIS A 307 -1.78 10.51 21.62
N ARG A 308 -1.33 11.20 22.68
CA ARG A 308 -1.75 12.56 22.99
C ARG A 308 -1.04 13.56 22.10
N ARG A 309 -1.75 14.62 21.75
CA ARG A 309 -1.24 15.75 20.97
C ARG A 309 -1.40 17.04 21.76
N ASP A 310 -0.50 17.99 21.51
CA ASP A 310 -0.57 19.35 22.04
C ASP A 310 -1.60 20.20 21.29
N GLU A 311 -1.76 21.47 21.69
CA GLU A 311 -2.69 22.41 21.06
C GLU A 311 -2.35 22.70 19.59
N ALA A 312 -1.11 22.48 19.16
CA ALA A 312 -0.65 22.63 17.78
C ALA A 312 -0.82 21.35 16.95
N GLY A 313 -1.31 20.26 17.55
CA GLY A 313 -1.48 18.95 16.91
C GLY A 313 -0.20 18.10 16.87
N GLY A 314 0.90 18.57 17.46
CA GLY A 314 2.15 17.82 17.60
C GLY A 314 2.03 16.73 18.66
N LEU A 315 2.73 15.60 18.48
CA LEU A 315 2.75 14.54 19.50
C LEU A 315 3.46 15.03 20.76
N ILE A 316 2.88 14.75 21.92
CA ILE A 316 3.55 15.01 23.21
C ILE A 316 4.66 13.96 23.37
N ARG A 317 5.91 14.37 23.10
CA ARG A 317 7.09 13.50 23.14
C ARG A 317 7.57 13.25 24.56
N CYS A 318 8.14 12.09 24.80
CA CYS A 318 8.68 11.67 26.09
C CYS A 318 9.88 10.75 25.90
N THR A 319 10.67 10.60 26.95
CA THR A 319 11.74 9.59 27.07
C THR A 319 11.50 8.78 28.33
N GLU A 320 12.26 7.71 28.52
CA GLU A 320 12.21 6.93 29.77
C GLU A 320 12.44 7.81 31.01
N ALA A 321 13.40 8.74 30.94
CA ALA A 321 13.71 9.64 32.05
C ALA A 321 12.62 10.69 32.35
N THR A 322 11.75 10.99 31.37
CA THR A 322 10.74 12.05 31.48
C THR A 322 9.30 11.53 31.49
N ALA A 323 9.13 10.19 31.44
CA ALA A 323 7.83 9.54 31.28
C ALA A 323 6.80 10.00 32.32
N ASP A 324 7.13 9.94 33.61
CA ASP A 324 6.19 10.32 34.68
C ASP A 324 5.88 11.81 34.69
N LEU A 325 6.90 12.65 34.41
CA LEU A 325 6.77 14.10 34.45
C LEU A 325 5.88 14.64 33.33
N ILE A 326 6.02 14.09 32.12
CA ILE A 326 5.32 14.59 30.92
C ILE A 326 4.01 13.83 30.69
N CYS A 327 3.99 12.51 30.89
CA CYS A 327 2.79 11.72 30.62
C CYS A 327 1.75 11.84 31.74
N GLY A 328 2.17 12.14 32.98
CA GLY A 328 1.29 12.59 34.06
C GLY A 328 0.50 11.48 34.77
N GLY A 329 0.83 10.21 34.53
CA GLY A 329 0.22 9.05 35.21
C GLY A 329 -1.26 8.81 34.85
N ASN A 330 -1.97 8.03 35.68
CA ASN A 330 -3.39 7.67 35.51
C ASN A 330 -3.70 6.88 34.21
N GLY A 331 -2.83 5.96 33.83
CA GLY A 331 -2.98 5.11 32.63
C GLY A 331 -2.27 5.65 31.38
N SER A 332 -1.91 6.94 31.35
CA SER A 332 -1.00 7.47 30.34
C SER A 332 0.43 7.02 30.63
N ARG A 333 1.11 6.52 29.61
CA ARG A 333 2.52 6.08 29.67
C ARG A 333 3.31 6.64 28.50
N CYS A 334 4.64 6.58 28.60
CA CYS A 334 5.50 6.87 27.47
C CYS A 334 5.60 5.62 26.57
N ASP A 335 5.06 5.68 25.35
CA ASP A 335 5.26 4.64 24.34
C ASP A 335 6.64 4.82 23.70
N LEU A 336 7.63 4.11 24.23
CA LEU A 336 8.99 4.08 23.66
C LEU A 336 9.06 3.28 22.36
N ALA A 337 8.15 2.32 22.15
CA ALA A 337 8.10 1.50 20.94
C ALA A 337 7.79 2.36 19.71
N TYR A 338 7.02 3.45 19.88
CA TYR A 338 6.85 4.49 18.86
C TYR A 338 8.19 5.03 18.35
N GLY A 339 9.10 5.39 19.27
CA GLY A 339 10.43 5.92 18.97
C GLY A 339 11.35 4.88 18.35
N MET A 340 11.31 3.65 18.87
CA MET A 340 12.06 2.52 18.33
C MET A 340 11.66 2.21 16.88
N ALA A 341 10.36 2.17 16.57
CA ALA A 341 9.85 1.90 15.23
C ALA A 341 10.30 2.95 14.21
N ARG A 342 10.44 4.21 14.62
CA ARG A 342 10.94 5.29 13.75
C ARG A 342 12.46 5.50 13.84
N ARG A 343 13.11 4.78 14.74
CA ARG A 343 14.52 4.93 15.10
C ARG A 343 14.88 6.37 15.50
N GLU A 344 13.96 7.01 16.23
CA GLU A 344 14.13 8.38 16.70
C GLU A 344 14.69 8.41 18.12
N GLN A 345 15.83 9.08 18.30
CA GLN A 345 16.44 9.28 19.60
C GLN A 345 16.70 10.76 19.89
N VAL A 346 16.64 11.12 21.17
CA VAL A 346 17.05 12.42 21.71
C VAL A 346 18.01 12.16 22.85
N ASP A 347 19.21 12.73 22.78
CA ASP A 347 20.28 12.56 23.77
C ASP A 347 20.60 11.08 24.09
N GLY A 348 20.53 10.21 23.08
CA GLY A 348 20.79 8.76 23.21
C GLY A 348 19.65 7.95 23.84
N GLN A 349 18.49 8.56 24.13
CA GLN A 349 17.29 7.88 24.58
C GLN A 349 16.24 7.82 23.46
N TRP A 350 15.44 6.75 23.44
CA TRP A 350 14.32 6.64 22.49
C TRP A 350 13.30 7.76 22.74
N ALA A 351 12.95 8.45 21.65
CA ALA A 351 11.93 9.49 21.66
C ALA A 351 10.55 8.85 21.49
N GLY A 352 9.90 8.56 22.61
CA GLY A 352 8.54 8.03 22.66
C GLY A 352 7.46 9.10 22.55
N ALA A 353 6.21 8.68 22.60
CA ALA A 353 5.03 9.56 22.64
C ALA A 353 4.12 9.18 23.82
N CYS A 354 3.55 10.18 24.50
CA CYS A 354 2.63 9.89 25.60
C CYS A 354 1.31 9.33 25.08
N THR A 355 0.88 8.20 25.64
CA THR A 355 -0.37 7.53 25.24
C THR A 355 -1.61 8.19 25.84
N ILE A 356 -2.75 8.05 25.17
CA ILE A 356 -4.07 8.26 25.77
C ILE A 356 -4.39 7.01 26.64
N PRO A 357 -4.94 7.16 27.85
CA PRO A 357 -5.44 6.02 28.65
C PRO A 357 -6.48 5.20 27.87
N TYR A 358 -6.47 3.88 27.99
CA TYR A 358 -7.36 2.98 27.24
C TYR A 358 -8.85 3.29 27.47
N ARG A 359 -9.23 3.72 28.68
CA ARG A 359 -10.62 4.09 28.98
C ARG A 359 -11.09 5.35 28.25
N GLU A 360 -10.15 6.19 27.81
CA GLU A 360 -10.39 7.45 27.11
C GLU A 360 -10.22 7.33 25.59
N ARG A 361 -9.65 6.22 25.08
CA ARG A 361 -9.48 6.00 23.64
C ARG A 361 -10.81 5.67 22.96
N GLN A 362 -11.02 6.27 21.79
CA GLN A 362 -12.08 5.87 20.87
C GLN A 362 -11.67 4.61 20.12
N VAL A 363 -12.58 3.64 20.03
CA VAL A 363 -12.32 2.38 19.35
C VAL A 363 -12.42 2.48 17.84
N ARG A 364 -11.70 1.57 17.17
CA ARG A 364 -11.71 1.39 15.72
C ARG A 364 -12.12 -0.06 15.41
N PRO A 365 -13.37 -0.29 14.97
CA PRO A 365 -13.78 -1.61 14.49
C PRO A 365 -12.95 -2.03 13.26
N ILE A 366 -12.65 -3.32 13.17
CA ILE A 366 -11.91 -3.93 12.08
C ILE A 366 -12.91 -4.50 11.08
N ALA A 367 -12.89 -3.97 9.86
CA ALA A 367 -13.74 -4.40 8.76
C ALA A 367 -13.05 -5.46 7.91
N TYR A 368 -13.72 -6.59 7.70
CA TYR A 368 -13.31 -7.63 6.76
C TYR A 368 -14.34 -7.74 5.63
N HIS A 369 -13.88 -7.57 4.40
CA HIS A 369 -14.72 -7.65 3.21
C HIS A 369 -14.71 -9.07 2.64
N LEU A 370 -15.89 -9.57 2.31
CA LEU A 370 -16.03 -10.80 1.53
C LEU A 370 -15.40 -10.61 0.13
N SER A 371 -15.04 -11.70 -0.55
CA SER A 371 -14.73 -11.61 -1.99
C SER A 371 -16.01 -11.43 -2.81
N SER A 372 -15.91 -10.85 -4.00
CA SER A 372 -17.08 -10.62 -4.87
C SER A 372 -17.74 -11.91 -5.38
N ASN A 373 -17.05 -13.05 -5.28
CA ASN A 373 -17.50 -14.39 -5.62
C ASN A 373 -17.87 -15.24 -4.38
N PHE A 374 -18.01 -14.63 -3.20
CA PHE A 374 -18.29 -15.38 -1.98
C PHE A 374 -19.66 -16.09 -2.07
N PRO A 375 -19.76 -17.39 -1.73
CA PRO A 375 -21.01 -18.14 -1.85
C PRO A 375 -22.10 -17.63 -0.90
N GLU A 376 -23.29 -17.39 -1.44
CA GLU A 376 -24.43 -16.85 -0.67
C GLU A 376 -24.87 -17.80 0.46
N ASP A 377 -24.77 -19.11 0.22
CA ASP A 377 -25.13 -20.16 1.18
C ASP A 377 -24.16 -20.26 2.37
N LEU A 378 -22.97 -19.68 2.28
CA LEU A 378 -21.97 -19.65 3.35
C LEU A 378 -21.91 -18.30 4.09
N LEU A 379 -22.79 -17.35 3.77
CA LEU A 379 -22.81 -16.04 4.44
C LEU A 379 -23.10 -16.16 5.94
N SER A 380 -23.97 -17.08 6.34
CA SER A 380 -24.23 -17.34 7.77
C SER A 380 -23.01 -17.89 8.50
N ASP A 381 -22.24 -18.76 7.85
CA ASP A 381 -21.02 -19.34 8.42
C ASP A 381 -19.92 -18.28 8.53
N ALA A 382 -19.78 -17.44 7.50
CA ALA A 382 -18.88 -16.29 7.53
C ALA A 382 -19.25 -15.30 8.66
N GLN A 383 -20.54 -15.05 8.86
CA GLN A 383 -21.01 -14.21 9.97
C GLN A 383 -20.71 -14.85 11.33
N SER A 384 -20.89 -16.17 11.47
CA SER A 384 -20.52 -16.88 12.71
C SER A 384 -19.03 -16.72 13.03
N VAL A 385 -18.16 -16.82 12.02
CA VAL A 385 -16.71 -16.58 12.18
C VAL A 385 -16.46 -15.12 12.60
N ALA A 386 -17.17 -14.16 12.00
CA ALA A 386 -17.04 -12.76 12.35
C ALA A 386 -17.50 -12.47 13.80
N ASP A 387 -18.57 -13.12 14.26
CA ASP A 387 -19.08 -13.01 15.62
C ASP A 387 -18.09 -13.57 16.65
N ASP A 388 -17.45 -14.71 16.35
CA ASP A 388 -16.40 -15.30 17.20
C ASP A 388 -15.18 -14.35 17.31
N TRP A 389 -14.72 -13.77 16.20
CA TRP A 389 -13.66 -12.77 16.23
C TRP A 389 -14.08 -11.50 16.97
N ASN A 390 -15.33 -11.07 16.81
CA ASN A 390 -15.87 -9.92 17.53
C ASN A 390 -15.79 -10.13 19.05
N GLU A 391 -16.18 -11.29 19.56
CA GLU A 391 -16.07 -11.62 20.98
C GLU A 391 -14.63 -11.45 21.50
N VAL A 392 -13.64 -11.93 20.73
CA VAL A 392 -12.22 -11.83 21.10
C VAL A 392 -11.76 -10.36 21.15
N PHE A 393 -12.12 -9.54 20.15
CA PHE A 393 -11.72 -8.13 20.11
C PHE A 393 -12.43 -7.29 21.18
N VAL A 394 -13.73 -7.53 21.40
CA VAL A 394 -14.49 -6.94 22.52
C VAL A 394 -13.80 -7.28 23.83
N GLY A 395 -13.49 -8.57 24.04
CA GLY A 395 -12.78 -9.07 25.20
C GLY A 395 -11.41 -8.44 25.42
N ALA A 396 -10.65 -8.19 24.35
CA ALA A 396 -9.35 -7.52 24.42
C ALA A 396 -9.49 -6.06 24.87
N VAL A 397 -10.38 -5.28 24.25
CA VAL A 397 -10.64 -3.87 24.61
C VAL A 397 -11.16 -3.77 26.05
N SER A 398 -12.14 -4.59 26.39
CA SER A 398 -12.70 -4.76 27.73
C SER A 398 -11.60 -5.01 28.77
N SER A 399 -10.71 -5.97 28.50
CA SER A 399 -9.66 -6.36 29.45
C SER A 399 -8.62 -5.27 29.64
N MET A 400 -8.24 -4.54 28.58
CA MET A 400 -7.32 -3.41 28.67
C MET A 400 -7.89 -2.29 29.56
N ARG A 401 -9.17 -1.91 29.34
CA ARG A 401 -9.85 -0.87 30.12
C ARG A 401 -10.10 -1.27 31.57
N GLU A 402 -10.56 -2.49 31.81
CA GLU A 402 -10.78 -3.02 33.16
C GLU A 402 -9.46 -3.09 33.95
N THR A 403 -8.39 -3.58 33.33
CA THR A 403 -7.07 -3.68 33.98
C THR A 403 -6.52 -2.30 34.32
N GLU A 404 -6.63 -1.34 33.39
CA GLU A 404 -6.25 0.06 33.65
C GLU A 404 -7.04 0.66 34.83
N CYS A 405 -8.36 0.44 34.89
CA CYS A 405 -9.19 0.90 36.00
C CYS A 405 -8.71 0.35 37.35
N ARG A 406 -8.40 -0.95 37.41
CA ARG A 406 -7.91 -1.60 38.64
C ARG A 406 -6.54 -1.05 39.05
N GLN A 407 -5.65 -0.82 38.09
CA GLN A 407 -4.32 -0.24 38.35
C GLN A 407 -4.41 1.21 38.84
N ALA A 408 -5.43 1.95 38.43
CA ALA A 408 -5.74 3.29 38.94
C ALA A 408 -6.42 3.29 40.32
N GLY A 409 -6.58 2.13 40.96
CA GLY A 409 -7.14 2.00 42.31
C GLY A 409 -8.67 1.85 42.37
N GLY A 410 -9.34 1.64 41.23
CA GLY A 410 -10.76 1.31 41.19
C GLY A 410 -11.07 -0.07 41.77
N ASP A 411 -12.24 -0.23 42.39
CA ASP A 411 -12.67 -1.54 42.90
C ASP A 411 -13.16 -2.47 41.78
N ALA A 412 -13.19 -3.77 42.08
CA ALA A 412 -13.51 -4.80 41.09
C ALA A 412 -14.92 -4.65 40.48
N ALA A 413 -15.91 -4.16 41.24
CA ALA A 413 -17.27 -4.02 40.74
C ALA A 413 -17.38 -2.83 39.78
N THR A 414 -16.78 -1.69 40.12
CA THR A 414 -16.75 -0.53 39.22
C THR A 414 -15.94 -0.82 37.96
N CYS A 415 -14.78 -1.47 38.06
CA CYS A 415 -13.97 -1.75 36.88
C CYS A 415 -14.57 -2.82 35.96
N ALA A 416 -15.36 -3.77 36.49
CA ALA A 416 -16.06 -4.75 35.67
C ALA A 416 -17.08 -4.09 34.72
N ALA A 417 -17.58 -2.89 35.03
CA ALA A 417 -18.48 -2.14 34.17
C ALA A 417 -17.82 -1.68 32.86
N GLU A 418 -16.49 -1.63 32.78
CA GLU A 418 -15.78 -1.34 31.52
C GLU A 418 -16.08 -2.39 30.45
N ARG A 419 -16.41 -3.63 30.84
CA ARG A 419 -16.70 -4.73 29.90
C ARG A 419 -18.03 -4.57 29.16
N SER A 420 -18.98 -3.86 29.76
CA SER A 420 -20.33 -3.68 29.22
C SER A 420 -20.54 -2.32 28.53
N ARG A 421 -19.46 -1.56 28.26
CA ARG A 421 -19.59 -0.28 27.56
C ARG A 421 -20.06 -0.49 26.12
N GLU A 422 -21.13 0.19 25.74
CA GLU A 422 -21.75 0.08 24.41
C GLU A 422 -20.80 0.46 23.27
N ASP A 423 -19.82 1.33 23.52
CA ASP A 423 -18.91 1.87 22.51
C ASP A 423 -18.02 0.83 21.81
N HIS A 424 -17.87 -0.38 22.35
CA HIS A 424 -16.95 -1.39 21.82
C HIS A 424 -17.57 -2.80 21.76
N GLN A 425 -18.89 -2.92 21.69
CA GLN A 425 -19.56 -4.23 21.57
C GLN A 425 -19.54 -4.80 20.15
N GLN A 426 -19.09 -4.00 19.17
CA GLN A 426 -18.91 -4.38 17.78
C GLN A 426 -17.54 -3.90 17.28
N MET A 427 -16.52 -4.72 17.47
CA MET A 427 -15.11 -4.47 17.13
C MET A 427 -14.64 -5.21 15.89
N PHE A 428 -15.36 -6.24 15.45
CA PHE A 428 -15.10 -6.92 14.19
C PHE A 428 -16.39 -6.92 13.37
N VAL A 429 -16.30 -6.50 12.11
CA VAL A 429 -17.46 -6.42 11.22
C VAL A 429 -17.17 -7.10 9.91
N LEU A 430 -18.12 -7.94 9.50
CA LEU A 430 -18.12 -8.54 8.18
C LEU A 430 -18.85 -7.61 7.21
N CYS A 431 -18.24 -7.37 6.06
CA CYS A 431 -18.74 -6.47 5.05
C CYS A 431 -19.07 -7.26 3.79
N HIS A 432 -20.23 -6.98 3.18
CA HIS A 432 -20.53 -7.50 1.86
C HIS A 432 -19.60 -6.87 0.82
N ASN A 433 -19.51 -7.52 -0.34
CA ASN A 433 -18.71 -7.02 -1.45
C ASN A 433 -19.47 -7.22 -2.78
N PRO A 434 -20.06 -6.16 -3.36
CA PRO A 434 -19.99 -4.76 -2.91
C PRO A 434 -20.68 -4.50 -1.56
N VAL A 435 -20.22 -3.48 -0.84
CA VAL A 435 -20.77 -3.04 0.45
C VAL A 435 -22.23 -2.62 0.29
N LEU A 436 -23.10 -3.05 1.20
CA LEU A 436 -24.53 -2.71 1.22
C LEU A 436 -24.81 -1.49 2.10
N ASP A 437 -25.94 -0.82 1.88
CA ASP A 437 -26.41 0.30 2.75
C ASP A 437 -26.69 -0.14 4.20
N THR A 438 -26.92 -1.44 4.41
CA THR A 438 -27.16 -2.05 5.72
C THR A 438 -25.88 -2.44 6.45
N ASP A 439 -24.73 -2.39 5.78
CA ASP A 439 -23.47 -2.78 6.38
C ASP A 439 -23.01 -1.74 7.40
N HIS A 440 -22.14 -2.17 8.31
CA HIS A 440 -21.57 -1.30 9.31
C HIS A 440 -20.76 -0.16 8.65
N ALA A 441 -20.79 1.04 9.22
CA ALA A 441 -20.12 2.22 8.63
C ALA A 441 -18.60 2.03 8.39
N ALA A 442 -17.96 1.13 9.16
CA ALA A 442 -16.54 0.77 8.96
C ALA A 442 -16.26 0.04 7.64
N CYS A 443 -17.28 -0.51 6.98
CA CYS A 443 -17.17 -1.17 5.69
C CYS A 443 -16.90 -0.19 4.53
N GLY A 444 -17.11 1.11 4.74
CA GLY A 444 -17.06 2.14 3.69
C GLY A 444 -18.45 2.45 3.13
N GLY A 445 -18.50 3.27 2.07
CA GLY A 445 -19.77 3.64 1.44
C GLY A 445 -20.39 2.48 0.64
N ALA A 446 -21.71 2.44 0.51
CA ALA A 446 -22.39 1.44 -0.31
C ALA A 446 -21.86 1.44 -1.76
N GLY A 447 -21.71 0.24 -2.33
CA GLY A 447 -21.09 0.02 -3.64
C GLY A 447 -19.56 -0.04 -3.63
N THR A 448 -18.91 0.26 -2.50
CA THR A 448 -17.46 0.03 -2.34
C THR A 448 -17.16 -1.44 -2.56
N SER A 449 -16.15 -1.74 -3.37
CA SER A 449 -15.77 -3.12 -3.69
C SER A 449 -14.29 -3.35 -3.36
N ALA A 450 -14.02 -4.36 -2.53
CA ALA A 450 -12.67 -4.80 -2.18
C ALA A 450 -12.18 -5.87 -3.18
N GLN A 451 -10.88 -5.92 -3.42
CA GLN A 451 -10.26 -6.93 -4.29
C GLN A 451 -9.06 -7.56 -3.58
N ILE A 452 -8.82 -8.85 -3.83
CA ILE A 452 -7.73 -9.60 -3.19
C ILE A 452 -6.40 -8.89 -3.47
N GLY A 453 -5.65 -8.59 -2.40
CA GLY A 453 -4.37 -7.87 -2.46
C GLY A 453 -4.48 -6.34 -2.45
N ASP A 454 -5.68 -5.75 -2.32
CA ASP A 454 -5.84 -4.31 -2.11
C ASP A 454 -5.54 -3.94 -0.65
N LEU A 455 -4.41 -3.28 -0.41
CA LEU A 455 -3.91 -2.90 0.93
C LEU A 455 -4.88 -2.05 1.76
N ARG A 456 -5.93 -1.48 1.16
CA ARG A 456 -6.94 -0.70 1.88
C ARG A 456 -7.90 -1.57 2.68
N TYR A 457 -8.04 -2.85 2.33
CA TYR A 457 -9.08 -3.73 2.87
C TYR A 457 -8.48 -5.00 3.46
N SER A 458 -9.04 -5.44 4.59
CA SER A 458 -8.86 -6.82 5.07
C SER A 458 -9.94 -7.69 4.44
N MET A 459 -9.63 -8.94 4.10
CA MET A 459 -10.54 -9.78 3.33
C MET A 459 -10.75 -11.17 3.93
N LEU A 460 -11.99 -11.64 3.82
CA LEU A 460 -12.35 -13.05 3.92
C LEU A 460 -12.64 -13.54 2.49
N GLY A 461 -11.61 -14.07 1.84
CA GLY A 461 -11.68 -14.46 0.43
C GLY A 461 -12.16 -15.89 0.22
N TRP A 462 -13.07 -16.08 -0.73
CA TRP A 462 -13.42 -17.40 -1.27
C TRP A 462 -12.65 -17.68 -2.55
N VAL A 463 -11.83 -18.73 -2.52
CA VAL A 463 -11.10 -19.23 -3.69
C VAL A 463 -11.81 -20.48 -4.17
N ASN A 464 -12.54 -20.37 -5.28
CA ASN A 464 -13.27 -21.50 -5.87
C ASN A 464 -12.38 -22.35 -6.80
N ASP A 465 -11.27 -21.77 -7.27
CA ASP A 465 -10.41 -22.43 -8.23
C ASP A 465 -9.60 -23.55 -7.58
N PRO A 466 -9.45 -24.70 -8.26
CA PRO A 466 -8.60 -25.76 -7.77
C PRO A 466 -7.14 -25.28 -7.80
N HIS A 467 -6.41 -25.49 -6.71
CA HIS A 467 -4.97 -25.27 -6.63
C HIS A 467 -4.27 -26.58 -6.26
N ALA A 468 -3.05 -26.76 -6.76
CA ALA A 468 -2.22 -27.91 -6.40
C ALA A 468 -1.63 -27.81 -4.99
N SER A 469 -1.47 -26.60 -4.43
CA SER A 469 -0.71 -26.38 -3.18
C SER A 469 -1.23 -25.25 -2.26
N SER A 470 -2.52 -24.93 -2.33
CA SER A 470 -3.09 -23.87 -1.47
C SER A 470 -3.11 -24.23 0.02
N PRO A 471 -2.71 -23.32 0.93
CA PRO A 471 -2.94 -23.49 2.36
C PRO A 471 -4.44 -23.47 2.65
N LEU A 472 -4.90 -24.31 3.58
CA LEU A 472 -6.31 -24.49 3.93
C LEU A 472 -6.89 -23.38 4.84
N GLY A 473 -6.24 -22.22 4.95
CA GLY A 473 -6.74 -21.10 5.74
C GLY A 473 -5.65 -20.33 6.47
N TYR A 474 -5.84 -19.00 6.46
CA TYR A 474 -4.90 -17.91 6.81
C TYR A 474 -3.92 -17.54 5.68
N GLY A 475 -4.26 -16.45 4.99
CA GLY A 475 -3.35 -15.77 4.07
C GLY A 475 -2.34 -14.89 4.83
N PRO A 476 -1.16 -14.62 4.25
CA PRO A 476 -0.13 -13.82 4.91
C PRO A 476 -0.66 -12.45 5.36
N SER A 477 -0.20 -11.99 6.53
CA SER A 477 -0.58 -10.69 7.09
C SER A 477 0.16 -9.56 6.37
N SER A 478 -0.55 -8.51 5.99
CA SER A 478 0.03 -7.28 5.44
C SER A 478 0.48 -6.34 6.57
N ALA A 479 1.45 -6.82 7.37
CA ALA A 479 1.97 -6.13 8.55
C ALA A 479 2.74 -4.86 8.17
N ASP A 480 2.72 -3.84 9.01
CA ASP A 480 3.50 -2.63 8.76
C ASP A 480 5.00 -2.93 8.99
N PRO A 481 5.88 -2.67 8.00
CA PRO A 481 7.29 -3.08 8.09
C PRO A 481 8.07 -2.33 9.17
N GLU A 482 7.57 -1.20 9.68
CA GLU A 482 8.22 -0.42 10.72
C GLU A 482 7.69 -0.73 12.11
N THR A 483 6.39 -1.03 12.22
CA THR A 483 5.65 -1.06 13.49
C THR A 483 4.97 -2.39 13.84
N GLY A 484 4.90 -3.36 12.92
CA GLY A 484 4.18 -4.63 13.12
C GLY A 484 2.70 -4.52 12.84
#